data_AF-A0A1X7LAX1-F1
#
_entry.id   AF-A0A1X7LAX1-F1
#
_cell.length_a   1.000
_cell.length_b   1.000
_cell.length_c   1.000
_cell.angle_alpha   90.00
_cell.angle_beta   90.00
_cell.angle_gamma   90.00
#
_symmetry.space_group_name_H-M   'P 1'
#
loop_
_entity.id
_entity.type
_entity.pdbx_description
1 polymer ?
#
loop_
_entity_poly.entity_id
_entity_poly.type
_entity_poly.pdbx_seq_one_letter_code
_entity_poly.pdbx_strand_id
1 'polypeptide(L)'
;MAVVDVFDALSHDRVYKKAWDMDRVLDFLGEERGAQFDPQVVDMFLENSRALIDISLSMPDESRCDLFPLYDNMDVRDRDEMLEVSLSLSEV
;
A
#
# COMPACT_ATOMS: atom_id res chain seq x y z
N MET A 1 -5.20 11.90 -6.87
CA MET A 1 -4.53 11.45 -5.63
C MET A 1 -3.03 11.43 -5.91
N ALA A 2 -2.17 11.82 -4.97
CA ALA A 2 -0.74 11.91 -5.23
C ALA A 2 -0.08 10.52 -5.24
N VAL A 3 1.01 10.35 -6.01
CA VAL A 3 1.81 9.10 -6.05
C VAL A 3 2.29 8.71 -4.65
N VAL A 4 2.67 9.70 -3.83
CA VAL A 4 3.20 9.50 -2.47
C VAL A 4 2.13 8.95 -1.53
N ASP A 5 0.88 9.43 -1.60
CA ASP A 5 -0.22 8.92 -0.77
C ASP A 5 -0.54 7.46 -1.10
N VAL A 6 -0.48 7.12 -2.39
CA VAL A 6 -0.73 5.74 -2.85
C VAL A 6 0.40 4.82 -2.42
N PHE A 7 1.66 5.26 -2.57
CA PHE A 7 2.82 4.53 -2.09
C PHE A 7 2.70 4.24 -0.60
N ASP A 8 2.48 5.27 0.22
CA ASP A 8 2.41 5.14 1.68
C ASP A 8 1.25 4.23 2.13
N ALA A 9 0.11 4.31 1.43
CA ALA A 9 -1.05 3.46 1.71
C ALA A 9 -0.85 1.99 1.32
N LEU A 10 0.00 1.70 0.33
CA LEU A 10 0.30 0.34 -0.12
C LEU A 10 1.51 -0.27 0.60
N SER A 11 2.47 0.55 1.05
CA SER A 11 3.69 0.11 1.72
C SER A 11 3.52 -0.18 3.21
N HIS A 12 2.43 0.26 3.83
CA HIS A 12 2.15 0.06 5.25
C HIS A 12 1.03 -0.94 5.50
N ASP A 13 1.21 -1.75 6.55
CA ASP A 13 0.19 -2.66 7.04
C ASP A 13 -0.99 -1.85 7.59
N ARG A 14 -2.19 -2.26 7.18
CA ARG A 14 -3.45 -1.81 7.77
C ARG A 14 -4.09 -3.00 8.48
N VAL A 15 -4.92 -2.71 9.48
CA VAL A 15 -5.61 -3.71 10.33
C VAL A 15 -6.27 -4.85 9.54
N TYR A 16 -6.69 -4.59 8.31
CA TYR A 16 -7.40 -5.53 7.42
C TYR A 16 -6.65 -5.85 6.12
N LYS A 17 -5.51 -5.20 5.84
CA LYS A 17 -4.78 -5.34 4.57
C LYS A 17 -3.29 -5.35 4.85
N LYS A 18 -2.63 -6.46 4.48
CA LYS A 18 -1.18 -6.53 4.52
C LYS A 18 -0.57 -5.55 3.52
N ALA A 19 0.55 -4.96 3.90
CA ALA A 19 1.43 -4.19 3.05
C ALA A 19 1.80 -5.01 1.82
N TRP A 20 1.95 -4.33 0.69
CA TRP A 20 2.47 -4.94 -0.52
C TRP A 20 4.00 -4.95 -0.46
N ASP A 21 4.60 -5.95 -1.10
CA ASP A 21 6.05 -5.94 -1.35
C ASP A 21 6.43 -4.68 -2.13
N MET A 22 7.56 -4.07 -1.77
CA MET A 22 8.02 -2.82 -2.39
C MET A 22 8.15 -2.95 -3.91
N ASP A 23 8.67 -4.07 -4.39
CA ASP A 23 8.78 -4.34 -5.84
C ASP A 23 7.41 -4.30 -6.52
N ARG A 24 6.38 -4.88 -5.88
CA ARG A 24 5.00 -4.86 -6.40
C ARG A 24 4.40 -3.46 -6.42
N VAL A 25 4.71 -2.62 -5.44
CA VAL A 25 4.26 -1.23 -5.40
C VAL A 25 4.91 -0.43 -6.53
N LEU A 26 6.22 -0.62 -6.76
CA LEU A 26 6.94 0.06 -7.83
C LEU A 26 6.45 -0.38 -9.22
N ASP A 27 6.18 -1.67 -9.42
CA ASP A 27 5.61 -2.20 -10.66
C ASP A 27 4.22 -1.60 -10.92
N PHE A 28 3.35 -1.56 -9.91
CA PHE A 28 2.01 -0.96 -10.04
C PHE A 28 2.07 0.54 -10.39
N LEU A 29 2.96 1.29 -9.76
CA LEU A 29 3.17 2.71 -10.09
C LEU A 29 3.69 2.88 -11.53
N GLY A 30 4.51 1.95 -12.01
CA GLY A 30 4.99 1.91 -13.38
C GLY A 30 3.89 1.59 -14.40
N GLU A 31 2.97 0.69 -14.07
CA GLU A 31 1.83 0.33 -14.91
C GLU A 31 0.82 1.48 -15.03
N GLU A 32 0.56 2.20 -13.94
CA GLU A 32 -0.36 3.34 -13.90
C GLU A 32 0.25 4.66 -14.40
N ARG A 33 1.51 4.62 -14.85
CA ARG A 33 2.25 5.76 -15.41
C ARG A 33 1.58 6.27 -16.68
N GLY A 34 1.15 7.53 -16.67
CA GLY A 34 0.47 8.16 -17.80
C GLY A 34 -1.00 7.76 -17.97
N ALA A 35 -1.52 6.87 -17.13
CA ALA A 35 -2.94 6.54 -17.06
C ALA A 35 -3.59 7.30 -15.88
N GLN A 36 -3.27 6.89 -14.65
CA GLN A 36 -3.81 7.48 -13.42
C GLN A 36 -2.84 8.48 -12.77
N PHE A 37 -1.55 8.38 -13.07
CA PHE A 37 -0.50 9.25 -12.55
C PHE A 37 0.22 10.04 -13.64
N ASP A 38 0.72 11.22 -13.29
CA ASP A 38 1.55 12.02 -14.18
C ASP A 38 2.89 11.29 -14.42
N PRO A 39 3.27 11.02 -15.69
CA PRO A 39 4.47 10.26 -16.01
C PRO A 39 5.75 10.94 -15.53
N GLN A 40 5.82 12.28 -15.48
CA GLN A 40 7.00 12.97 -14.96
C GLN A 40 7.16 12.77 -13.46
N VAL A 41 6.04 12.71 -12.73
CA VAL A 41 6.05 12.49 -11.28
C VAL A 41 6.42 11.05 -10.96
N VAL A 42 5.88 10.08 -11.71
CA VAL A 42 6.24 8.66 -11.56
C VAL A 42 7.72 8.45 -11.87
N ASP A 43 8.24 9.03 -12.96
CA ASP A 43 9.65 8.89 -13.33
C ASP A 43 10.56 9.45 -12.23
N MET A 44 10.27 10.67 -11.75
CA MET A 44 11.04 11.28 -10.66
C MET A 44 10.94 10.47 -9.36
N PHE A 45 9.78 9.88 -9.08
CA PHE A 45 9.59 9.01 -7.91
C PHE A 45 10.41 7.73 -8.03
N LEU A 46 10.37 7.04 -9.18
CA LEU A 46 11.12 5.81 -9.44
C LEU A 46 12.64 6.05 -9.37
N GLU A 47 13.13 7.17 -9.90
CA GLU A 47 14.54 7.58 -9.80
C GLU A 47 15.01 7.78 -8.34
N ASN A 48 14.11 8.24 -7.46
CA ASN A 48 14.40 8.53 -6.04
C ASN A 48 13.86 7.46 -5.07
N SER A 49 13.25 6.39 -5.60
CA SER A 49 12.56 5.34 -4.84
C SER A 49 13.42 4.76 -3.73
N ARG A 50 14.70 4.51 -4.03
CA ARG A 50 15.66 3.97 -3.07
C ARG A 50 15.85 4.85 -1.83
N ALA A 51 15.95 6.17 -2.01
CA ALA A 51 16.09 7.10 -0.89
C ALA A 51 14.79 7.20 -0.08
N LEU A 52 13.63 7.14 -0.75
CA LEU A 52 12.33 7.14 -0.09
C LEU A 52 12.10 5.88 0.75
N ILE A 53 12.48 4.71 0.23
CA ILE A 53 12.44 3.45 0.98
C ILE A 53 13.35 3.52 2.21
N ASP A 54 14.56 4.07 2.07
CA ASP A 54 15.50 4.19 3.19
C ASP A 54 14.94 5.11 4.30
N ILE A 55 14.30 6.22 3.92
CA ILE A 55 13.59 7.11 4.86
C ILE A 55 12.44 6.38 5.55
N SER A 56 11.61 5.64 4.79
CA SER A 56 10.47 4.87 5.33
C SER A 56 10.93 3.80 6.33
N LEU A 57 12.06 3.13 6.05
CA LEU A 57 12.64 2.14 6.97
C LEU A 57 13.28 2.77 8.21
N SER A 58 13.75 4.02 8.11
CA SER A 58 14.38 4.74 9.23
C SER A 58 13.37 5.22 10.29
N MET A 59 12.08 5.27 9.95
CA MET A 59 11.00 5.73 10.83
C MET A 59 9.86 4.70 10.88
N PRO A 60 10.09 3.51 11.48
CA PRO A 60 9.01 2.55 11.67
C PRO A 60 7.96 3.11 12.63
N ASP A 61 6.68 2.99 12.26
CA ASP A 61 5.57 3.36 13.13
C ASP A 61 5.56 2.46 14.38
N GLU A 62 5.61 3.07 15.57
CA GLU A 62 5.57 2.35 16.86
C GLU A 62 4.22 1.66 17.13
N SER A 63 3.22 1.81 16.26
CA SER A 63 1.97 1.04 16.30
C SER A 63 2.14 -0.39 15.80
N ARG A 64 3.07 -1.12 16.42
CA ARG A 64 2.99 -2.57 16.53
C ARG A 64 1.68 -2.90 17.24
N CYS A 65 0.66 -3.23 16.45
CA CYS A 65 -0.59 -3.73 16.97
C CYS A 65 -0.37 -5.18 17.43
N ASP A 66 0.23 -5.34 18.60
CA ASP A 66 0.42 -6.62 19.29
C ASP A 66 -0.92 -7.26 19.72
N LEU A 67 -2.06 -6.77 19.22
CA LEU A 67 -3.40 -7.13 19.68
C LEU A 67 -4.18 -8.09 18.77
N PHE A 68 -3.67 -8.52 17.61
CA PHE A 68 -4.42 -9.47 16.76
C PHE A 68 -3.60 -10.62 16.15
N PRO A 69 -3.22 -11.63 16.95
CA PRO A 69 -2.56 -12.87 16.49
C PRO A 69 -3.40 -13.76 15.55
N LEU A 70 -4.68 -13.43 15.32
CA LEU A 70 -5.62 -14.26 14.55
C LEU A 70 -5.68 -13.93 13.05
N TYR A 71 -5.20 -12.75 12.62
CA TYR A 71 -5.26 -12.35 11.21
C TYR A 71 -4.09 -12.85 10.36
N ASP A 72 -3.01 -13.31 10.98
CA ASP A 72 -1.77 -13.65 10.28
C ASP A 72 -1.85 -14.98 9.50
N ASN A 73 -2.90 -15.77 9.73
CA ASN A 73 -3.08 -17.13 9.19
C ASN A 73 -4.24 -17.28 8.18
N MET A 74 -4.88 -16.20 7.71
CA MET A 74 -5.93 -16.30 6.68
C MET A 74 -5.37 -16.14 5.27
N ASP A 75 -5.69 -17.11 4.40
CA ASP A 75 -5.30 -17.15 2.99
C ASP A 75 -5.84 -15.93 2.22
N VAL A 76 -5.04 -15.43 1.28
CA VAL A 76 -5.25 -14.15 0.57
C VAL A 76 -6.57 -14.11 -0.19
N ARG A 77 -7.13 -15.29 -0.54
CA ARG A 77 -8.38 -15.46 -1.27
C ARG A 77 -9.65 -15.17 -0.47
N ASP A 78 -9.63 -15.34 0.85
CA ASP A 78 -10.80 -15.05 1.70
C ASP A 78 -10.96 -13.54 2.01
N ARG A 79 -9.98 -12.71 1.61
CA ARG A 79 -10.01 -11.25 1.83
C ARG A 79 -10.79 -10.46 0.79
N ASP A 80 -10.94 -10.97 -0.44
CA ASP A 80 -11.69 -10.26 -1.50
C ASP A 80 -13.19 -10.18 -1.18
N GLU A 81 -13.78 -11.21 -0.56
CA GLU A 81 -15.20 -11.21 -0.16
C GLU A 81 -15.52 -10.19 0.94
N MET A 82 -14.56 -9.87 1.84
CA MET A 82 -14.77 -8.91 2.94
C MET A 82 -14.71 -7.44 2.49
N LEU A 83 -14.00 -7.15 1.40
CA LEU A 83 -13.93 -5.80 0.83
C LEU A 83 -15.23 -5.41 0.11
N GLU A 84 -15.94 -6.36 -0.51
CA GLU A 84 -17.27 -6.11 -1.07
C GLU A 84 -18.31 -5.77 0.01
N VAL A 85 -18.22 -6.41 1.19
CA VAL A 85 -19.12 -6.12 2.32
C VAL A 85 -18.84 -4.73 2.90
N SER A 86 -17.58 -4.32 2.96
CA SER A 86 -17.20 -3.04 3.56
C SER A 86 -17.49 -1.83 2.65
N LEU A 87 -17.35 -1.98 1.32
CA LEU A 87 -17.74 -0.92 0.36
C LEU A 87 -19.27 -0.68 0.36
N SER A 88 -20.08 -1.72 0.57
CA SER A 88 -21.53 -1.59 0.69
C SER A 88 -21.99 -0.85 1.97
N LEU A 89 -21.15 -0.79 3.01
CA LEU A 89 -21.48 -0.12 4.28
C LEU A 89 -21.04 1.35 4.32
N SER A 90 -20.20 1.79 3.37
CA SER A 90 -19.82 3.20 3.22
C SER A 90 -20.78 4.03 2.35
N GLU A 91 -21.84 3.43 1.80
CA GLU A 91 -22.87 4.11 0.99
C GLU A 91 -24.23 4.28 1.72
N VAL A 92 -24.26 4.20 3.05
CA VAL A 92 -25.44 4.55 3.88
C VAL A 92 -25.15 5.76 4.77
#